data_AF-A0A961YW25-F1
#
_entry.id   AF-A0A961YW25-F1
#
_cell.length_a   1.000
_cell.length_b   1.000
_cell.length_c   1.000
_cell.angle_alpha   90.00
_cell.angle_beta   90.00
_cell.angle_gamma   90.00
#
_symmetry.space_group_name_H-M   'P 1'
#
loop_
_entity.id
_entity.type
_entity.pdbx_description
1 polymer ?
#
loop_
_entity_poly.entity_id
_entity_poly.type
_entity_poly.pdbx_seq_one_letter_code
_entity_poly.pdbx_strand_id
1 'polypeptide(L)' 'MPTVTVAEAFSFRVKEQEDGTPWIALEPAGSGLPGIKGVVGLQLIPGTSFERAEEIARLLDEAVKEVSYTSWD' A
#
# COMPACT_ATOMS: atom_id res chain seq x y z
N MET A 1 -12.92 11.96 -18.94
CA MET A 1 -11.63 11.34 -19.28
C MET A 1 -10.80 11.32 -18.02
N PRO A 2 -9.95 10.30 -17.76
CA PRO A 2 -9.09 10.32 -16.57
C PRO A 2 -8.23 11.58 -16.59
N THR A 3 -8.15 12.26 -15.45
CA THR A 3 -7.48 13.57 -15.33
C THR A 3 -5.98 13.37 -15.12
N VAL A 4 -5.59 12.34 -14.36
CA VAL A 4 -4.19 11.93 -14.15
C VAL A 4 -4.13 10.41 -13.96
N THR A 5 -3.18 9.75 -14.63
CA THR A 5 -2.74 8.38 -14.29
C THR A 5 -1.26 8.40 -13.97
N VAL A 6 -0.88 7.97 -12.77
CA VAL A 6 0.53 7.81 -12.36
C VAL A 6 0.77 6.40 -11.90
N ALA A 7 1.80 5.76 -12.44
CA ALA A 7 2.37 4.52 -11.92
C ALA A 7 3.63 4.86 -11.14
N GLU A 8 3.73 4.35 -9.91
CA GLU A 8 4.90 4.55 -9.06
C GLU A 8 5.29 3.22 -8.40
N ALA A 9 6.59 3.04 -8.17
CA ALA A 9 7.10 1.89 -7.45
C ALA A 9 6.81 2.04 -5.96
N PHE A 10 6.33 0.97 -5.32
CA PHE A 10 6.03 0.94 -3.90
C PHE A 10 6.75 -0.23 -3.22
N SER A 11 7.03 -0.05 -1.94
CA SER A 11 7.31 -1.15 -1.00
C SER A 11 6.07 -1.43 -0.17
N PHE A 12 5.77 -2.72 0.04
CA PHE A 12 4.69 -3.17 0.89
C PHE A 12 5.25 -3.44 2.30
N ARG A 13 4.84 -2.63 3.28
CA ARG A 13 5.36 -2.70 4.66
C ARG A 13 4.26 -2.97 5.67
N VAL A 14 4.46 -3.94 6.53
CA VAL A 14 3.54 -4.17 7.64
C VAL A 14 3.68 -3.04 8.64
N LYS A 15 2.55 -2.52 9.09
CA LYS A 15 2.42 -1.52 10.14
C LYS A 15 1.34 -1.95 11.12
N GLU A 16 1.38 -1.35 12.30
CA GLU A 16 0.42 -1.56 13.36
C GLU A 16 -0.57 -0.38 13.41
N GLN A 17 -1.85 -0.68 13.56
CA GLN A 17 -2.87 0.30 13.89
C GLN A 17 -2.91 0.60 15.39
N GLU A 18 -3.63 1.64 15.80
CA GLU A 18 -3.78 1.99 17.22
C GLU A 18 -4.39 0.86 18.07
N ASP A 19 -5.20 0.00 17.46
CA ASP A 19 -5.83 -1.15 18.12
C ASP A 19 -4.95 -2.42 18.14
N GLY A 20 -3.70 -2.31 17.66
CA GLY A 20 -2.75 -3.41 17.59
C GLY A 20 -2.91 -4.34 16.38
N THR A 21 -3.85 -4.05 15.47
CA THR A 21 -4.03 -4.87 14.26
C THR A 21 -3.01 -4.54 13.18
N PRO A 22 -2.49 -5.54 12.45
CA PRO A 22 -1.58 -5.27 11.33
C PRO A 22 -2.33 -4.78 10.09
N TRP A 23 -1.71 -3.85 9.36
CA TRP A 23 -2.10 -3.44 8.00
C TRP A 23 -0.86 -3.33 7.12
N ILE A 24 -1.02 -3.33 5.79
CA ILE A 24 0.10 -3.22 4.85
C ILE A 24 0.09 -1.83 4.22
N ALA A 25 1.09 -1.03 4.52
CA ALA A 25 1.33 0.27 3.90
C ALA A 25 1.98 0.11 2.53
N LEU A 26 1.53 0.94 1.58
CA LEU A 26 2.19 1.16 0.30
C LEU A 26 3.09 2.38 0.46
N GLU A 27 4.38 2.15 0.66
CA GLU A 27 5.37 3.23 0.81
C GLU A 27 5.98 3.56 -0.56
N PRO A 28 5.77 4.79 -1.08
CA PRO A 28 6.30 5.16 -2.39
C PRO A 28 7.82 5.24 -2.36
N ALA A 29 8.46 4.74 -3.41
CA ALA A 29 9.90 4.90 -3.60
C ALA A 29 10.29 6.35 -3.98
N GLY A 30 9.32 7.15 -4.44
CA GLY A 30 9.51 8.53 -4.90
C GLY A 30 8.65 9.54 -4.14
N SER A 31 8.11 10.50 -4.88
CA SER A 31 7.32 11.62 -4.34
C SER A 31 5.91 11.23 -3.88
N GLY A 32 5.47 10.00 -4.12
CA GLY A 32 4.12 9.55 -3.80
C GLY A 32 3.08 9.90 -4.85
N LEU A 33 1.87 9.37 -4.64
CA LEU A 33 0.75 9.55 -5.55
C LEU A 33 0.26 11.01 -5.53
N PRO A 34 0.13 11.67 -6.70
CA PRO A 34 -0.38 13.03 -6.77
C PRO A 34 -1.76 13.16 -6.14
N GLY A 35 -1.95 14.17 -5.28
CA GLY A 35 -3.23 14.45 -4.63
C GLY A 35 -3.49 13.66 -3.35
N ILE A 36 -2.66 12.67 -3.02
CA ILE A 36 -2.77 11.92 -1.76
C ILE A 36 -1.85 12.53 -0.71
N LYS A 37 -2.44 13.07 0.37
CA LYS A 37 -1.71 13.54 1.55
C LYS A 37 -1.75 12.46 2.63
N GLY A 38 -0.80 11.53 2.57
CA GLY A 38 -0.68 10.44 3.55
C GLY A 38 -0.15 9.14 2.94
N VAL A 39 -0.33 8.05 3.68
CA VAL A 39 0.04 6.70 3.25
C VAL A 39 -1.23 5.92 2.95
N VAL A 40 -1.30 5.31 1.77
CA VAL A 40 -2.36 4.37 1.41
C VAL A 40 -1.92 2.95 1.75
N GLY A 41 -2.90 2.07 1.98
CA GLY A 41 -2.62 0.73 2.46
C GLY A 41 -3.71 -0.26 2.18
N LEU A 42 -3.41 -1.51 2.49
CA LEU A 42 -4.33 -2.63 2.48
C LEU A 42 -4.64 -3.00 3.91
N GLN A 43 -5.92 -2.93 4.27
CA GLN A 43 -6.40 -3.50 5.53
C GLN A 43 -6.50 -5.03 5.37
N LEU A 44 -6.04 -5.75 6.38
CA LEU A 44 -6.06 -7.21 6.38
C LEU A 44 -7.34 -7.73 7.04
N ILE A 45 -7.68 -8.98 6.74
CA ILE A 45 -8.83 -9.63 7.38
C ILE A 45 -8.63 -9.70 8.91
N PRO A 46 -9.69 -9.56 9.71
CA PRO A 46 -9.58 -9.63 11.16
C PRO A 46 -8.95 -10.94 11.63
N GLY A 47 -8.07 -10.85 12.64
CA GLY A 47 -7.34 -12.00 13.18
C GLY A 47 -6.08 -12.39 12.39
N THR A 48 -5.72 -11.66 11.33
CA THR A 48 -4.42 -11.82 10.67
C THR A 48 -3.29 -11.49 11.65
N SER A 49 -2.37 -12.41 11.85
CA SER A 49 -1.18 -12.18 12.68
C SER A 49 -0.15 -11.31 11.93
N PHE A 50 0.76 -10.68 12.68
CA PHE A 50 1.88 -9.93 12.08
C PHE A 50 2.77 -10.81 11.20
N GLU A 51 3.07 -12.05 11.62
CA GLU A 51 3.86 -12.98 10.81
C GLU A 51 3.20 -13.26 9.46
N ARG A 52 1.87 -13.48 9.46
CA ARG A 52 1.13 -13.69 8.21
C ARG A 52 1.07 -12.41 7.37
N ALA A 53 0.94 -11.24 8.01
CA ALA A 53 0.99 -9.95 7.34
C ALA A 53 2.34 -9.74 6.64
N GLU A 54 3.45 -10.10 7.27
CA GLU A 54 4.81 -9.99 6.71
C GLU A 54 5.00 -10.93 5.52
N GLU A 55 4.45 -12.14 5.60
CA GLU A 55 4.45 -13.07 4.47
C GLU A 55 3.66 -12.51 3.27
N ILE A 56 2.49 -11.92 3.52
CA ILE A 56 1.69 -11.27 2.46
C ILE A 56 2.45 -10.07 1.87
N ALA A 57 3.02 -9.21 2.71
CA ALA A 57 3.77 -8.04 2.27
C ALA A 57 4.94 -8.43 1.36
N ARG A 58 5.69 -9.47 1.72
CA ARG A 58 6.78 -10.01 0.90
C ARG A 58 6.29 -10.54 -0.44
N LEU A 59 5.19 -11.29 -0.45
CA LEU A 59 4.60 -11.79 -1.70
C LEU A 59 4.15 -10.63 -2.61
N LEU A 60 3.64 -9.54 -2.04
CA LEU A 60 3.29 -8.34 -2.78
C LEU A 60 4.54 -7.63 -3.33
N ASP A 61 5.60 -7.47 -2.53
CA ASP A 61 6.88 -6.90 -2.98
C ASP A 61 7.50 -7.72 -4.14
N GLU A 62 7.36 -9.04 -4.12
CA GLU A 62 7.86 -9.93 -5.19
C GLU A 62 6.98 -9.91 -6.46
N ALA A 63 5.66 -9.78 -6.30
CA ALA A 63 4.70 -9.92 -7.39
C ALA A 63 4.27 -8.59 -8.02
N VAL A 64 4.39 -7.47 -7.30
CA VAL A 64 3.86 -6.16 -7.72
C VAL A 64 5.00 -5.17 -7.88
N LYS A 65 5.22 -4.73 -9.12
CA LYS A 65 6.29 -3.78 -9.46
C LYS A 65 5.89 -2.32 -9.19
N GLU A 66 4.68 -1.95 -9.58
CA GLU A 66 4.19 -0.57 -9.55
C GLU A 66 2.70 -0.55 -9.22
N VAL A 67 2.25 0.51 -8.54
CA VAL A 67 0.84 0.77 -8.28
C VAL A 67 0.43 1.99 -9.08
N SER A 68 -0.68 1.85 -9.83
CA SER A 68 -1.24 2.94 -10.63
C SER A 68 -2.41 3.59 -9.92
N TYR A 69 -2.38 4.92 -9.83
CA TYR A 69 -3.50 5.74 -9.37
C TYR A 69 -4.12 6.47 -10.55
N THR A 70 -5.46 6.42 -10.66
CA THR A 70 -6.21 7.21 -11.64
C THR A 70 -7.26 8.02 -10.92
N SER A 71 -7.27 9.33 -11.14
CA SER A 71 -8.29 10.24 -10.63
C SER A 71 -9.22 10.73 -11.73
N TRP A 72 -10.44 11.04 -11.33
CA TRP A 72 -11.44 11.74 -12.12
C TRP A 72 -11.89 12.96 -11.31
N ASP A 73 -12.24 14.04 -12.00
CA ASP A 73 -12.86 15.23 -11.39
C ASP A 73 -14.31 14.96 -10.93
#